data_AF-A0A9D1PIJ9-F1
#
_entry.id   AF-A0A9D1PIJ9-F1
#
_cell.length_a   1.000
_cell.length_b   1.000
_cell.length_c   1.000
_cell.angle_alpha   90.00
_cell.angle_beta   90.00
_cell.angle_gamma   90.00
#
_symmetry.space_group_name_H-M   'P 1'
#
loop_
_entity.id
_entity.type
_entity.pdbx_description
1 polymer ?
#
loop_
_entity_poly.entity_id
_entity_poly.type
_entity_poly.pdbx_seq_one_letter_code
_entity_poly.pdbx_strand_id
1 'polypeptide(L)'
;MRNFDTSKIQQIIPSMSLHDNRKNLVDAVSVIDEAQVTIAIQAYNRIEKTKKCIETILKYTTDIDFELMLIDNGSDDETLKYFENLNYAKKKIIHINKNIGPMLPSLLFSPSDFCRYIAWLPNDVQVT
;
A
#
# COMPACT_ATOMS: atom_id res chain seq x y z
N MET A 1 -17.68 -2.21 -3.49
CA MET A 1 -17.85 -3.68 -3.56
C MET A 1 -16.68 -4.22 -4.36
N ARG A 2 -15.81 -5.07 -3.76
CA ARG A 2 -14.71 -5.72 -4.50
C ARG A 2 -15.32 -6.83 -5.36
N ASN A 3 -15.14 -6.76 -6.67
CA ASN A 3 -15.59 -7.81 -7.59
C ASN A 3 -14.40 -8.73 -7.87
N PHE A 4 -14.58 -10.02 -7.66
CA PHE A 4 -13.55 -11.01 -7.95
C PHE A 4 -13.81 -11.60 -9.34
N ASP A 5 -12.90 -11.32 -10.27
CA ASP A 5 -12.90 -11.98 -11.57
C ASP A 5 -12.34 -13.39 -11.41
N THR A 6 -13.24 -14.38 -11.29
CA THR A 6 -12.88 -15.77 -11.06
C THR A 6 -12.13 -16.39 -12.24
N SER A 7 -12.13 -15.76 -13.43
CA SER A 7 -11.34 -16.22 -14.57
C SER A 7 -9.82 -16.09 -14.34
N LYS A 8 -9.42 -15.22 -13.41
CA LYS A 8 -8.01 -15.00 -13.05
C LYS A 8 -7.53 -15.91 -11.93
N ILE A 9 -8.44 -16.56 -11.21
CA ILE A 9 -8.13 -17.40 -10.05
C ILE A 9 -7.75 -18.81 -10.53
N GLN A 10 -6.50 -19.21 -10.26
CA GLN A 10 -6.02 -20.56 -10.56
C GLN A 10 -5.95 -21.42 -9.29
N GLN A 11 -6.17 -22.73 -9.43
CA GLN A 11 -5.94 -23.66 -8.32
C GLN A 11 -4.46 -23.72 -7.97
N ILE A 12 -4.17 -23.72 -6.66
CA ILE A 12 -2.81 -23.87 -6.16
C ILE A 12 -2.32 -25.28 -6.50
N ILE A 13 -1.22 -25.36 -7.26
CA ILE A 13 -0.60 -26.63 -7.63
C ILE A 13 0.36 -27.04 -6.50
N PRO A 14 0.13 -28.17 -5.81
CA PRO A 14 1.05 -28.65 -4.78
C PRO A 14 2.38 -29.12 -5.39
N SER A 15 3.45 -28.99 -4.63
CA SER A 15 4.79 -29.44 -4.97
C SER A 15 5.46 -30.11 -3.77
N MET A 16 6.57 -30.79 -4.02
CA MET A 16 7.40 -31.41 -2.98
C MET A 16 8.26 -30.40 -2.20
N SER A 17 8.29 -29.14 -2.63
CA SER A 17 9.15 -28.10 -2.06
C SER A 17 8.31 -27.09 -1.28
N LEU A 18 8.72 -26.81 -0.03
CA LEU A 18 8.08 -25.78 0.77
C LEU A 18 8.16 -24.39 0.11
N HIS A 19 9.29 -24.11 -0.55
CA HIS A 19 9.46 -22.87 -1.31
C HIS A 19 8.44 -22.77 -2.43
N ASP A 20 8.30 -23.83 -3.23
CA ASP A 20 7.42 -23.80 -4.40
C ASP A 20 5.95 -23.79 -3.99
N ASN A 21 5.59 -24.47 -2.89
CA ASN A 21 4.24 -24.36 -2.32
C ASN A 21 3.89 -22.93 -1.87
N ARG A 22 4.83 -22.25 -1.22
CA ARG A 22 4.65 -20.84 -0.83
C ARG A 22 4.58 -19.93 -2.05
N LYS A 23 5.45 -20.14 -3.03
CA LYS A 23 5.46 -19.39 -4.30
C LYS A 23 4.14 -19.57 -5.04
N ASN A 24 3.67 -20.80 -5.21
CA ASN A 24 2.41 -21.11 -5.91
C ASN A 24 1.21 -20.51 -5.18
N LEU A 25 1.21 -20.49 -3.85
CA LEU A 25 0.19 -19.79 -3.06
C LEU A 25 0.21 -18.28 -3.35
N VAL A 26 1.37 -17.63 -3.27
CA VAL A 26 1.51 -16.19 -3.54
C VAL A 26 1.09 -15.87 -4.97
N ASP A 27 1.58 -16.63 -5.96
CA ASP A 27 1.24 -16.45 -7.37
C ASP A 27 -0.28 -16.57 -7.60
N ALA A 28 -0.94 -17.55 -6.95
CA ALA A 28 -2.39 -17.78 -7.08
C ALA A 28 -3.26 -16.74 -6.37
N VAL A 29 -2.76 -16.03 -5.35
CA VAL A 29 -3.51 -14.95 -4.68
C VAL A 29 -3.20 -13.58 -5.27
N SER A 30 -1.99 -13.37 -5.81
CA SER A 30 -1.59 -12.09 -6.43
C SER A 30 -2.31 -11.78 -7.75
N VAL A 31 -2.90 -12.77 -8.43
CA VAL A 31 -3.78 -12.55 -9.59
C VAL A 31 -5.05 -11.73 -9.26
N ILE A 32 -5.35 -11.59 -7.97
CA ILE A 32 -6.48 -10.82 -7.45
C ILE A 32 -6.08 -9.34 -7.24
N ASP A 33 -4.78 -9.04 -7.17
CA ASP A 33 -4.30 -7.69 -6.91
C ASP A 33 -4.56 -6.77 -8.11
N GLU A 34 -5.07 -5.56 -7.83
CA GLU A 34 -5.29 -4.53 -8.85
C GLU A 34 -4.01 -3.76 -9.23
N ALA A 35 -2.90 -4.02 -8.53
CA ALA A 35 -1.58 -3.44 -8.74
C ALA A 35 -0.47 -4.42 -8.29
N GLN A 36 0.78 -4.19 -8.71
CA GLN A 36 1.90 -5.07 -8.35
C GLN A 36 2.51 -4.74 -6.99
N VAL A 37 2.54 -3.45 -6.63
CA VAL A 37 3.19 -2.96 -5.41
C VAL A 37 2.22 -2.12 -4.60
N THR A 38 2.19 -2.32 -3.28
CA THR A 38 1.65 -1.33 -2.35
C THR A 38 2.78 -0.45 -1.84
N ILE A 39 2.72 0.84 -2.13
CA ILE A 39 3.59 1.84 -1.51
C ILE A 39 2.85 2.38 -0.29
N ALA A 40 3.30 1.98 0.91
CA ALA A 40 2.72 2.38 2.18
C ALA A 40 3.46 3.59 2.74
N ILE A 41 2.74 4.70 2.92
CA ILE A 41 3.28 5.97 3.42
C ILE A 41 2.58 6.29 4.74
N GLN A 42 3.36 6.36 5.81
CA GLN A 42 2.87 6.79 7.12
C GLN A 42 3.20 8.27 7.36
N ALA A 43 2.18 9.05 7.68
CA ALA A 43 2.29 10.48 7.96
C ALA A 43 1.79 10.83 9.37
N TYR A 44 2.37 11.89 9.93
CA TYR A 44 1.92 12.52 11.17
C TYR A 44 2.36 13.98 11.22
N ASN A 45 1.41 14.92 11.25
CA ASN A 45 1.63 16.36 11.51
C ASN A 45 2.75 17.02 10.68
N ARG A 46 2.90 16.64 9.41
CA ARG A 46 3.96 17.11 8.50
C ARG A 46 3.46 17.27 7.06
N ILE A 47 2.29 17.90 6.88
CA ILE A 47 1.62 18.03 5.58
C ILE A 47 2.54 18.38 4.40
N GLU A 48 3.43 19.36 4.53
CA GLU A 48 4.27 19.81 3.41
C GLU A 48 5.30 18.75 2.96
N LYS A 49 5.85 17.98 3.92
CA LYS A 49 6.73 16.84 3.58
C LYS A 49 5.92 15.72 2.91
N THR A 50 4.75 15.42 3.48
CA THR A 50 3.85 14.39 2.98
C THR A 50 3.43 14.66 1.52
N LYS A 51 3.02 15.90 1.20
CA LYS A 51 2.69 16.32 -0.17
C LYS A 51 3.86 16.07 -1.11
N LYS A 52 5.04 16.59 -0.77
CA LYS A 52 6.23 16.47 -1.60
C LYS A 52 6.64 15.02 -1.83
N CYS A 53 6.57 14.18 -0.80
CA CYS A 53 6.85 12.74 -0.92
C CYS A 53 5.92 12.09 -1.94
N ILE A 54 4.60 12.25 -1.76
CA ILE A 54 3.58 11.66 -2.66
C ILE A 54 3.71 12.21 -4.08
N GLU A 55 3.93 13.51 -4.25
CA GLU A 55 4.11 14.13 -5.56
C GLU A 55 5.30 13.54 -6.31
N THR A 56 6.45 13.35 -5.64
CA THR A 56 7.62 12.74 -6.29
C THR A 56 7.39 11.27 -6.64
N ILE A 57 6.71 10.50 -5.78
CA ILE A 57 6.36 9.11 -6.07
C ILE A 57 5.45 9.03 -7.29
N LEU A 58 4.39 9.83 -7.35
CA LEU A 58 3.47 9.86 -8.49
C LEU A 58 4.15 10.34 -9.77
N LYS A 59 5.15 11.22 -9.66
CA LYS A 59 5.86 11.77 -10.82
C LYS A 59 6.87 10.81 -11.41
N TYR A 60 7.67 10.14 -10.57
CA TYR A 60 8.86 9.40 -11.04
C TYR A 60 8.68 7.88 -11.06
N THR A 61 7.73 7.34 -10.29
CA THR A 61 7.43 5.90 -10.34
C THR A 61 6.47 5.61 -11.50
N THR A 62 7.01 5.34 -12.69
CA THR A 62 6.21 5.18 -13.92
C THR A 62 6.26 3.78 -14.54
N ASP A 63 7.32 3.02 -14.27
CA ASP A 63 7.55 1.70 -14.89
C ASP A 63 6.90 0.54 -14.13
N ILE A 64 6.15 0.82 -13.07
CA ILE A 64 5.48 -0.19 -12.25
C ILE A 64 4.09 0.26 -11.85
N ASP A 65 3.15 -0.66 -11.86
CA ASP A 65 1.78 -0.41 -11.42
C ASP A 65 1.69 -0.58 -9.90
N PHE A 66 1.25 0.47 -9.20
CA PHE A 66 1.22 0.48 -7.74
C PHE A 66 -0.10 1.02 -7.19
N GLU A 67 -0.32 0.72 -5.91
CA GLU A 67 -1.35 1.31 -5.07
C GLU A 67 -0.67 2.19 -4.01
N LEU A 68 -1.28 3.32 -3.66
CA LEU A 68 -0.85 4.15 -2.54
C LEU A 68 -1.67 3.81 -1.30
N MET A 69 -1.04 3.22 -0.28
CA MET A 69 -1.64 3.08 1.05
C MET A 69 -1.18 4.26 1.92
N LEU A 70 -2.09 5.20 2.14
CA LEU A 70 -1.85 6.45 2.86
C LEU A 70 -2.33 6.32 4.30
N ILE A 71 -1.40 6.26 5.24
CA ILE A 71 -1.67 5.99 6.66
C ILE A 71 -1.50 7.29 7.45
N ASP A 72 -2.60 7.92 7.83
CA ASP A 72 -2.59 9.06 8.73
C ASP A 72 -2.60 8.57 10.19
N ASN A 73 -1.49 8.80 10.90
CA ASN A 73 -1.29 8.33 12.27
C ASN A 73 -1.73 9.39 13.30
N GLY A 74 -2.99 9.83 13.17
CA GLY A 74 -3.64 10.77 14.08
C GLY A 74 -3.12 12.19 13.95
N SER A 75 -3.02 12.70 12.73
CA SER A 75 -2.64 14.10 12.52
C SER A 75 -3.76 15.05 12.95
N ASP A 76 -3.36 16.21 13.47
CA ASP A 76 -4.22 17.36 13.77
C ASP A 76 -4.17 18.41 12.64
N ASP A 77 -3.24 18.27 11.70
CA ASP A 77 -3.13 19.13 10.52
C ASP A 77 -3.98 18.59 9.34
N GLU A 78 -3.89 19.26 8.19
CA GLU A 78 -4.68 18.92 7.00
C GLU A 78 -4.21 17.63 6.28
N THR A 79 -3.34 16.80 6.89
CA THR A 79 -2.81 15.56 6.28
C THR A 79 -3.92 14.60 5.85
N LEU A 80 -4.88 14.29 6.73
CA LEU A 80 -5.98 13.38 6.39
C LEU A 80 -6.81 13.93 5.21
N LYS A 81 -7.19 15.20 5.29
CA LYS A 81 -7.95 15.87 4.24
C LYS A 81 -7.19 15.90 2.90
N TYR A 82 -5.87 16.05 2.93
CA TYR A 82 -5.05 15.93 1.74
C TYR A 82 -5.13 14.52 1.13
N PHE A 83 -5.05 13.47 1.94
CA PHE A 83 -5.23 12.08 1.47
C PHE A 83 -6.60 11.88 0.82
N GLU A 84 -7.67 12.37 1.46
CA GLU A 84 -9.04 12.29 0.95
C GLU A 84 -9.21 12.99 -0.40
N ASN A 85 -8.55 14.13 -0.59
CA ASN A 85 -8.63 14.93 -1.83
C ASN A 85 -7.60 14.53 -2.90
N LEU A 86 -6.62 13.69 -2.59
CA LEU A 86 -5.60 13.28 -3.56
C LEU A 86 -6.22 12.60 -4.78
N ASN A 87 -6.01 13.14 -5.99
CA ASN A 87 -6.56 12.53 -7.20
C ASN A 87 -5.67 11.37 -7.68
N TYR A 88 -5.86 10.19 -7.08
CA TYR A 88 -5.22 8.95 -7.49
C TYR A 88 -6.18 7.78 -7.29
N ALA A 89 -6.51 7.07 -8.38
CA ALA A 89 -7.57 6.07 -8.36
C ALA A 89 -7.26 4.87 -7.46
N LYS A 90 -5.98 4.44 -7.42
CA LYS A 90 -5.52 3.30 -6.61
C LYS A 90 -5.00 3.76 -5.25
N LYS A 91 -5.72 4.64 -4.55
CA LYS A 91 -5.39 5.03 -3.18
C LYS A 91 -6.25 4.28 -2.17
N LYS A 92 -5.63 3.84 -1.08
CA LYS A 92 -6.29 3.40 0.15
C LYS A 92 -5.91 4.36 1.26
N ILE A 93 -6.89 4.81 2.04
CA ILE A 93 -6.66 5.73 3.16
C ILE A 93 -6.94 4.98 4.45
N ILE A 94 -5.97 5.00 5.36
CA ILE A 94 -6.10 4.45 6.72
C ILE A 94 -5.93 5.61 7.68
N HIS A 95 -6.96 5.89 8.48
CA HIS A 95 -6.90 6.90 9.52
C HIS A 95 -6.88 6.23 10.90
N ILE A 96 -5.83 6.52 11.66
CA ILE A 96 -5.71 6.16 13.06
C ILE A 96 -6.04 7.41 13.85
N ASN A 97 -7.05 7.34 14.72
CA ASN A 97 -7.60 8.52 15.41
C ASN A 97 -6.63 9.22 16.39
N LYS A 98 -5.49 8.62 16.70
CA LYS A 98 -4.45 9.19 17.56
C LYS A 98 -3.09 8.64 17.15
N ASN A 99 -2.05 9.43 17.37
CA ASN A 99 -0.70 8.94 17.20
C ASN A 99 -0.40 7.78 18.17
N ILE A 100 -0.09 6.61 17.61
CA ILE A 100 0.28 5.41 18.37
C ILE A 100 1.78 5.08 18.20
N GLY A 101 2.60 6.08 17.93
CA GLY A 101 4.02 5.91 17.63
C GLY A 101 4.28 5.40 16.21
N PRO A 102 5.57 5.24 15.84
CA PRO A 102 5.96 4.93 14.47
C PRO A 102 5.76 3.46 14.10
N MET A 103 5.88 2.53 15.05
CA MET A 103 5.87 1.09 14.77
C MET A 103 4.46 0.50 14.73
N LEU A 104 3.59 0.88 15.67
CA LEU A 104 2.30 0.23 15.86
C LEU A 104 1.36 0.29 14.65
N PRO A 105 1.32 1.36 13.83
CA PRO A 105 0.47 1.38 12.64
C PRO A 105 0.75 0.21 11.69
N SER A 106 2.03 -0.16 11.51
CA SER A 106 2.40 -1.28 10.63
C SER A 106 1.88 -2.65 11.12
N LEU A 107 1.62 -2.80 12.42
CA LEU A 107 1.12 -4.04 13.02
C LEU A 107 -0.39 -4.23 12.87
N LEU A 108 -1.11 -3.19 12.41
CA LEU A 108 -2.56 -3.26 12.19
C LEU A 108 -2.92 -4.00 10.89
N PHE A 109 -1.94 -4.27 10.04
CA PHE A 109 -2.16 -4.84 8.71
C PHE A 109 -1.69 -6.28 8.63
N SER A 110 -2.35 -7.02 7.75
CA SER A 110 -2.06 -8.39 7.37
C SER A 110 -1.48 -8.44 5.96
N PRO A 111 -0.82 -9.53 5.55
CA PRO A 111 -0.34 -9.67 4.18
C PRO A 111 -1.41 -9.45 3.10
N SER A 112 -2.68 -9.76 3.38
CA SER A 112 -3.80 -9.56 2.44
C SER A 112 -4.23 -8.10 2.24
N ASP A 113 -3.72 -7.17 3.05
CA ASP A 113 -3.98 -5.73 2.88
C ASP A 113 -3.13 -5.12 1.75
N PHE A 114 -2.04 -5.81 1.39
CA PHE A 114 -1.04 -5.40 0.41
C PHE A 114 -1.15 -6.20 -0.88
N CYS A 115 -0.61 -5.63 -1.95
CA CYS A 115 -0.32 -6.34 -3.18
C CYS A 115 0.83 -7.34 -2.97
N ARG A 116 1.15 -8.11 -4.02
CA ARG A 116 2.29 -9.02 -4.10
C ARG A 116 3.58 -8.48 -3.48
N TYR A 117 3.89 -7.21 -3.69
CA TYR A 117 5.04 -6.53 -3.12
C TYR A 117 4.61 -5.32 -2.29
N ILE A 118 5.42 -4.99 -1.29
CA ILE A 118 5.22 -3.84 -0.42
C ILE A 118 6.49 -3.01 -0.33
N ALA A 119 6.33 -1.69 -0.41
CA ALA A 119 7.38 -0.71 -0.13
C ALA A 119 6.90 0.23 0.99
N TRP A 120 7.52 0.12 2.16
CA TRP A 120 7.28 1.02 3.28
C TRP A 120 8.16 2.27 3.16
N LEU A 121 7.54 3.45 3.15
CA LEU A 121 8.25 4.72 3.04
C LEU A 121 7.83 5.69 4.16
N PRO A 122 8.79 6.37 4.82
CA PRO A 122 8.46 7.53 5.62
C PRO A 122 7.97 8.68 4.73
N ASN A 123 7.14 9.57 5.27
CA ASN A 123 6.52 10.68 4.53
C ASN A 123 7.46 11.82 4.13
N ASP A 124 8.78 11.66 4.29
CA ASP A 124 9.78 12.65 3.90
C ASP A 124 10.84 12.13 2.91
N VAL A 125 10.61 10.94 2.34
CA VAL A 125 11.33 10.45 1.17
C VAL A 125 10.98 11.30 -0.06
N GLN A 126 11.98 11.55 -0.89
CA GLN A 126 11.80 12.09 -2.24
C GLN A 126 12.47 11.13 -3.20
N VAL A 127 11.73 10.63 -4.17
CA VAL A 127 12.27 9.79 -5.24
C VAL A 127 12.64 10.66 -6.44
N THR A 128 13.59 10.20 -7.25
CA THR A 128 14.17 10.93 -8.40
C THR A 128 14.36 10.01 -9.58
#